data_AF-A0A5K1AVJ1-F1
#
_entry.id   AF-A0A5K1AVJ1-F1
#
_cell.length_a   1.000
_cell.length_b   1.000
_cell.length_c   1.000
_cell.angle_alpha   90.00
_cell.angle_beta   90.00
_cell.angle_gamma   90.00
#
_symmetry.space_group_name_H-M   'P 1'
#
loop_
_entity.id
_entity.type
_entity.pdbx_description
1 polymer ?
#
loop_
_entity_poly.entity_id
_entity_poly.type
_entity_poly.pdbx_seq_one_letter_code
_entity_poly.pdbx_strand_id
1 'polypeptide(L)'
;EPEKHVFHLVTDKLNFGAMNMWFLLNAPGKATIHVENVDEFKWLNSSYCPVLRQLESAAMKEYYFKADHPTTLSASSSNLKYRNPKYLSMLNHLRFYLPQVYPKLDKILFLDDDIVVQKDLTPLWSVDLKGKVNGAVETCGESFHRFDKYLNFSNPHISKNFDPNACGWAYGMNLFDLKEWKKRDITGIYHKWQNM
;
A
#
# COMPACT_ATOMS: atom_id res chain seq x y z
N GLU A 1 -24.38 -10.56 7.62
CA GLU A 1 -24.68 -11.34 6.40
C GLU A 1 -23.36 -11.62 5.68
N PRO A 2 -22.55 -12.59 6.17
CA PRO A 2 -21.22 -12.90 5.62
C PRO A 2 -21.22 -13.12 4.10
N GLU A 3 -22.30 -13.68 3.57
CA GLU A 3 -22.56 -13.89 2.14
C GLU A 3 -22.62 -12.61 1.29
N LYS A 4 -22.78 -11.43 1.91
CA LYS A 4 -22.74 -10.14 1.22
C LYS A 4 -21.33 -9.54 1.13
N HIS A 5 -20.34 -10.19 1.74
CA HIS A 5 -18.96 -9.73 1.74
C HIS A 5 -18.11 -10.54 0.77
N VAL A 6 -17.29 -9.84 0.00
CA VAL A 6 -16.25 -10.43 -0.84
C VAL A 6 -14.90 -10.00 -0.29
N PHE A 7 -14.07 -10.97 0.07
CA PHE A 7 -12.68 -10.73 0.44
C PHE A 7 -11.82 -10.88 -0.80
N HIS A 8 -11.22 -9.77 -1.20
CA HIS A 8 -10.27 -9.74 -2.29
C HIS A 8 -8.86 -9.94 -1.74
N LEU A 9 -8.21 -11.02 -2.13
CA LEU A 9 -6.83 -11.34 -1.78
C LEU A 9 -5.95 -11.20 -3.01
N VAL A 10 -5.14 -10.14 -3.06
CA VAL A 10 -4.17 -9.96 -4.14
C VAL A 10 -2.82 -10.53 -3.72
N THR A 11 -2.27 -11.41 -4.54
CA THR A 11 -1.00 -12.11 -4.28
C THR A 11 -0.13 -12.17 -5.54
N ASP A 12 1.14 -12.51 -5.37
CA ASP A 12 2.01 -12.85 -6.50
C ASP A 12 1.67 -14.23 -7.10
N LYS A 13 2.20 -14.50 -8.30
CA LYS A 13 2.02 -15.75 -9.03
C LYS A 13 2.53 -16.98 -8.29
N LEU A 14 3.58 -16.84 -7.47
CA LEU A 14 4.17 -17.97 -6.74
C LEU A 14 3.20 -18.47 -5.66
N ASN A 15 2.56 -17.54 -4.97
CA ASN A 15 1.64 -17.82 -3.87
C ASN A 15 0.19 -18.03 -4.33
N PHE A 16 -0.17 -17.61 -5.54
CA PHE A 16 -1.53 -17.68 -6.09
C PHE A 16 -2.18 -19.07 -5.95
N GLY A 17 -1.49 -20.13 -6.35
CA GLY A 17 -2.02 -21.50 -6.26
C GLY A 17 -2.23 -21.95 -4.82
N ALA A 18 -1.26 -21.68 -3.94
CA ALA A 18 -1.33 -22.04 -2.53
C ALA A 18 -2.48 -21.31 -1.81
N MET A 19 -2.65 -20.02 -2.08
CA MET A 19 -3.71 -19.20 -1.47
C MET A 19 -5.10 -19.68 -1.91
N ASN A 20 -5.29 -19.98 -3.20
CA ASN A 20 -6.54 -20.57 -3.68
C ASN A 20 -6.87 -21.88 -2.94
N MET A 21 -5.91 -22.81 -2.85
CA MET A 21 -6.13 -24.08 -2.15
C MET A 21 -6.40 -23.89 -0.65
N TRP A 22 -5.68 -22.97 0.00
CA TRP A 22 -5.86 -22.70 1.42
C TRP A 22 -7.26 -22.21 1.74
N PHE A 23 -7.79 -21.26 0.98
CA PHE A 23 -9.14 -20.72 1.22
C PHE A 23 -10.27 -21.66 0.76
N LEU A 24 -10.01 -22.56 -0.19
CA LEU A 24 -10.94 -23.65 -0.49
C LEU A 24 -11.11 -24.63 0.69
N LEU A 25 -10.02 -24.90 1.42
CA LEU A 25 -10.04 -25.79 2.58
C LEU A 25 -10.45 -25.08 3.88
N ASN A 26 -10.20 -23.76 3.96
CA ASN A 26 -10.37 -22.95 5.18
C ASN A 26 -11.27 -21.73 4.93
N ALA A 27 -12.39 -21.92 4.23
CA ALA A 27 -13.31 -20.82 3.91
C ALA A 27 -13.83 -20.15 5.20
N PRO A 28 -13.71 -18.81 5.34
CA PRO A 28 -14.18 -18.10 6.54
C PRO A 28 -15.70 -17.94 6.48
N GLY A 29 -16.40 -18.97 6.96
CA GLY A 29 -17.87 -19.01 6.97
C GLY A 29 -18.44 -19.07 5.55
N LYS A 30 -19.32 -18.12 5.21
CA LYS A 30 -20.02 -18.06 3.91
C LYS A 30 -19.56 -16.92 3.00
N ALA A 31 -18.50 -16.21 3.39
CA ALA A 31 -18.00 -15.10 2.59
C ALA A 31 -17.36 -15.62 1.30
N THR A 32 -17.48 -14.86 0.21
CA THR A 32 -16.77 -15.18 -1.04
C THR A 32 -15.33 -14.72 -0.91
N ILE A 33 -14.38 -15.61 -1.22
CA ILE A 33 -12.96 -15.28 -1.33
C ILE A 33 -12.61 -15.19 -2.81
N HIS A 34 -12.07 -14.06 -3.22
CA HIS A 34 -11.56 -13.84 -4.57
C HIS A 34 -10.04 -13.67 -4.47
N VAL A 35 -9.31 -14.72 -4.84
CA VAL A 35 -7.85 -14.68 -4.92
C VAL A 35 -7.46 -14.20 -6.31
N GLU A 36 -6.63 -13.17 -6.38
CA GLU A 36 -6.21 -12.50 -7.61
C GLU A 36 -4.69 -12.51 -7.72
N ASN A 37 -4.17 -12.79 -8.92
CA ASN A 37 -2.75 -12.70 -9.20
C ASN A 37 -2.41 -11.31 -9.74
N VAL A 38 -1.51 -10.59 -9.06
CA VAL A 38 -1.07 -9.25 -9.46
C VAL A 38 -0.48 -9.21 -10.88
N ASP A 39 0.15 -10.30 -11.33
CA ASP A 39 0.76 -10.39 -12.66
C ASP A 39 -0.29 -10.36 -13.80
N GLU A 40 -1.57 -10.59 -13.48
CA GLU A 40 -2.66 -10.53 -14.45
C GLU A 40 -3.21 -9.10 -14.64
N PHE A 41 -2.78 -8.14 -13.82
CA PHE A 41 -3.20 -6.75 -13.92
C PHE A 41 -2.54 -6.06 -15.12
N LYS A 42 -3.19 -6.10 -16.28
CA LYS A 42 -2.66 -5.54 -17.54
C LYS A 42 -2.29 -4.05 -17.48
N TRP A 43 -2.97 -3.28 -16.63
CA TRP A 43 -2.69 -1.84 -16.43
C TRP A 43 -1.44 -1.59 -15.57
N LEU A 44 -0.99 -2.59 -14.80
CA LEU A 44 0.15 -2.51 -13.91
C LEU A 44 1.44 -2.72 -14.71
N ASN A 45 1.93 -1.66 -15.33
CA ASN A 45 3.16 -1.67 -16.14
C ASN A 45 3.96 -0.37 -15.94
N SER A 46 5.22 -0.36 -16.39
CA SER A 46 6.14 0.78 -16.23
C SER A 46 5.76 2.03 -17.04
N SER A 47 4.88 1.91 -18.03
CA SER A 47 4.36 3.10 -18.73
C SER A 47 3.37 3.89 -17.86
N TYR A 48 2.63 3.20 -16.99
CA TYR A 48 1.65 3.83 -16.11
C TYR A 48 2.16 4.06 -14.68
N CYS A 49 2.93 3.10 -14.13
CA CYS A 49 3.33 3.08 -12.73
C CYS A 49 4.79 3.55 -12.56
N PRO A 50 5.04 4.72 -11.95
CA PRO A 50 6.39 5.25 -11.77
C PRO A 50 7.34 4.33 -11.02
N VAL A 51 6.83 3.64 -9.99
CA VAL A 51 7.64 2.71 -9.19
C VAL A 51 8.13 1.54 -10.04
N LEU A 52 7.26 0.93 -10.85
CA LEU A 52 7.68 -0.13 -11.77
C LEU A 52 8.78 0.34 -12.72
N ARG A 53 8.62 1.55 -13.27
CA ARG A 53 9.63 2.14 -14.15
C ARG A 53 10.98 2.31 -13.44
N GLN A 54 10.97 2.71 -12.17
CA GLN A 54 12.18 2.82 -11.36
C GLN A 54 12.78 1.45 -11.05
N LEU A 55 11.96 0.47 -10.67
CA LEU A 55 12.39 -0.92 -10.40
C LEU A 55 13.03 -1.59 -11.63
N GLU A 56 12.51 -1.29 -12.82
CA GLU A 56 13.05 -1.80 -14.07
C GLU A 56 14.39 -1.16 -14.47
N SER A 57 14.72 0.02 -13.90
CA SER A 57 15.93 0.77 -14.22
C SER A 57 17.20 0.03 -13.83
N ALA A 58 18.23 0.17 -14.66
CA ALA A 58 19.55 -0.45 -14.43
C ALA A 58 20.17 0.02 -13.10
N ALA A 59 19.96 1.28 -12.72
CA ALA A 59 20.47 1.87 -11.48
C ALA A 59 19.85 1.24 -10.22
N MET A 60 18.54 0.95 -10.22
CA MET A 60 17.88 0.26 -9.10
C MET A 60 18.27 -1.21 -9.02
N LYS A 61 18.38 -1.88 -10.18
CA LYS A 61 18.90 -3.25 -10.24
C LYS A 61 20.32 -3.31 -9.67
N GLU A 62 21.15 -2.32 -9.99
CA GLU A 62 22.51 -2.21 -9.48
C GLU A 62 22.56 -1.91 -7.98
N TYR A 63 21.77 -0.96 -7.48
CA TYR A 63 21.76 -0.57 -6.07
C TYR A 63 21.29 -1.68 -5.13
N TYR A 64 20.31 -2.49 -5.54
CA TYR A 64 19.75 -3.57 -4.72
C TYR A 64 20.42 -4.93 -4.94
N PHE A 65 20.85 -5.29 -6.17
CA PHE A 65 21.33 -6.63 -6.48
C PHE A 65 22.86 -6.76 -6.66
N LYS A 66 23.66 -5.68 -6.68
CA LYS A 66 25.15 -5.80 -6.74
C LYS A 66 25.85 -5.93 -5.38
N ALA A 67 25.12 -5.97 -4.26
CA ALA A 67 25.74 -6.11 -2.93
C ALA A 67 26.34 -7.50 -2.63
N ASP A 68 26.25 -8.46 -3.56
CA ASP A 68 26.94 -9.77 -3.45
C ASP A 68 28.44 -9.72 -3.77
N HIS A 69 29.02 -8.54 -4.04
CA HIS A 69 30.47 -8.36 -4.13
C HIS A 69 30.97 -7.34 -3.09
N PRO A 70 31.64 -7.79 -2.00
CA PRO A 70 32.14 -6.92 -0.95
C PRO A 70 33.45 -6.26 -1.39
N THR A 71 33.36 -5.22 -2.21
CA THR A 71 34.50 -4.35 -2.52
C THR A 71 34.06 -2.90 -2.57
N THR A 72 33.66 -2.33 -1.42
CA THR A 72 34.00 -0.96 -0.99
C THR A 72 33.23 -0.57 0.29
N LEU A 73 33.94 -0.63 1.41
CA LEU A 73 33.55 -0.05 2.70
C LEU A 73 33.79 1.48 2.64
N SER A 74 32.90 2.27 2.02
CA SER A 74 33.03 3.75 2.10
C SER A 74 31.80 4.60 1.79
N ALA A 75 30.57 4.10 1.99
CA ALA A 75 29.38 4.97 1.92
C ALA A 75 28.38 4.65 3.03
N SER A 76 28.35 5.53 4.03
CA SER A 76 27.25 5.78 4.99
C SER A 76 26.35 4.59 5.35
N SER A 77 26.63 4.01 6.52
CA SER A 77 25.86 2.95 7.20
C SER A 77 24.40 3.28 7.56
N SER A 78 23.85 4.43 7.14
CA SER A 78 22.50 4.88 7.49
C SER A 78 21.39 4.33 6.58
N ASN A 79 21.72 3.80 5.39
CA ASN A 79 20.71 3.37 4.40
C ASN A 79 20.58 1.86 4.20
N LEU A 80 21.33 1.02 4.94
CA LEU A 80 21.24 -0.44 4.81
C LEU A 80 19.83 -0.98 5.13
N LYS A 81 19.09 -0.32 6.02
CA LYS A 81 17.73 -0.73 6.43
C LYS A 81 16.70 -0.63 5.28
N TYR A 82 16.97 0.22 4.29
CA TYR A 82 16.11 0.48 3.13
C TYR A 82 16.50 -0.35 1.89
N ARG A 83 17.53 -1.21 2.00
CA ARG A 83 17.94 -2.16 0.94
C ARG A 83 17.16 -3.48 0.95
N ASN A 84 16.11 -3.61 1.77
CA ASN A 84 15.32 -4.83 1.80
C ASN A 84 14.44 -4.93 0.53
N PRO A 85 14.60 -5.98 -0.30
CA PRO A 85 13.81 -6.15 -1.52
C PRO A 85 12.30 -6.29 -1.27
N LYS A 86 11.86 -6.54 -0.03
CA LYS A 86 10.43 -6.42 0.34
C LYS A 86 9.85 -5.03 0.10
N TYR A 87 10.65 -3.97 0.22
CA TYR A 87 10.23 -2.59 -0.10
C TYR A 87 10.10 -2.34 -1.61
N LEU A 88 10.61 -3.25 -2.45
CA LEU A 88 10.42 -3.24 -3.90
C LEU A 88 9.18 -4.01 -4.33
N SER A 89 8.48 -4.66 -3.39
CA SER A 89 7.30 -5.44 -3.72
C SER A 89 6.21 -4.52 -4.25
N MET A 90 5.81 -4.74 -5.51
CA MET A 90 4.69 -4.01 -6.09
C MET A 90 3.38 -4.21 -5.35
N LEU A 91 3.22 -5.31 -4.60
CA LEU A 91 2.07 -5.53 -3.73
C LEU A 91 1.95 -4.41 -2.67
N ASN A 92 3.07 -3.90 -2.16
CA ASN A 92 3.06 -2.76 -1.24
C ASN A 92 2.60 -1.46 -1.91
N HIS A 93 2.79 -1.32 -3.22
CA HIS A 93 2.41 -0.12 -3.95
C HIS A 93 0.98 -0.18 -4.50
N LEU A 94 0.39 -1.38 -4.64
CA LEU A 94 -0.99 -1.57 -5.09
C LEU A 94 -2.02 -0.80 -4.24
N ARG A 95 -1.71 -0.55 -2.96
CA ARG A 95 -2.56 0.25 -2.06
C ARG A 95 -2.87 1.66 -2.61
N PHE A 96 -2.02 2.20 -3.49
CA PHE A 96 -2.24 3.50 -4.15
C PHE A 96 -3.01 3.40 -5.47
N TYR A 97 -3.34 2.19 -5.90
CA TYR A 97 -4.05 1.89 -7.14
C TYR A 97 -5.38 1.17 -6.90
N LEU A 98 -5.94 1.26 -5.69
CA LEU A 98 -7.22 0.62 -5.36
C LEU A 98 -8.35 0.95 -6.35
N PRO A 99 -8.49 2.19 -6.88
CA PRO A 99 -9.48 2.45 -7.92
C PRO A 99 -9.20 1.78 -9.28
N GLN A 100 -7.94 1.45 -9.58
CA GLN A 100 -7.57 0.73 -10.80
C GLN A 100 -7.77 -0.79 -10.63
N VAL A 101 -7.50 -1.31 -9.43
CA VAL A 101 -7.78 -2.72 -9.09
C VAL A 101 -9.29 -2.95 -9.08
N TYR A 102 -10.07 -2.07 -8.43
CA TYR A 102 -11.51 -2.22 -8.22
C TYR A 102 -12.32 -1.00 -8.71
N PRO A 103 -12.38 -0.75 -10.02
CA PRO A 103 -12.96 0.48 -10.59
C PRO A 103 -14.47 0.64 -10.34
N LYS A 104 -15.17 -0.48 -10.16
CA LYS A 104 -16.62 -0.56 -9.94
C LYS A 104 -17.02 -0.40 -8.48
N LEU A 105 -16.06 -0.43 -7.55
CA LEU A 105 -16.34 -0.27 -6.13
C LEU A 105 -16.32 1.21 -5.75
N ASP A 106 -17.17 1.56 -4.80
CA ASP A 106 -17.28 2.91 -4.26
C ASP A 106 -16.49 3.09 -2.96
N LYS A 107 -16.34 2.00 -2.19
CA LYS A 107 -15.68 2.01 -0.88
C LYS A 107 -14.99 0.66 -0.66
N ILE A 108 -13.83 0.66 -0.01
CA ILE A 108 -13.07 -0.54 0.34
C ILE A 108 -12.60 -0.45 1.79
N LEU A 109 -12.71 -1.56 2.52
CA LEU A 109 -11.94 -1.77 3.75
C LEU A 109 -10.66 -2.52 3.37
N PHE A 110 -9.53 -1.82 3.46
CA PHE A 110 -8.20 -2.38 3.24
C PHE A 110 -7.70 -3.03 4.54
N LEU A 111 -7.04 -4.19 4.41
CA LEU A 111 -6.39 -4.94 5.48
C LEU A 111 -5.00 -5.36 4.99
N ASP A 112 -3.95 -5.07 5.78
CA ASP A 112 -2.61 -5.61 5.53
C ASP A 112 -2.57 -7.14 5.79
N ASP A 113 -1.48 -7.80 5.38
CA ASP A 113 -1.31 -9.25 5.40
C ASP A 113 -1.06 -9.84 6.81
N ASP A 114 -0.74 -9.01 7.79
CA ASP A 114 -0.42 -9.39 9.18
C ASP A 114 -1.55 -9.09 10.19
N ILE A 115 -2.79 -8.95 9.71
CA ILE A 115 -3.94 -8.58 10.52
C ILE A 115 -4.66 -9.79 11.13
N VAL A 116 -5.07 -9.65 12.40
CA VAL A 116 -6.01 -10.56 13.08
C VAL A 116 -7.32 -9.83 13.37
N VAL A 117 -8.41 -10.32 12.77
CA VAL A 117 -9.76 -9.79 12.99
C VAL A 117 -10.44 -10.54 14.13
N GLN A 118 -10.76 -9.83 15.22
CA GLN A 118 -11.38 -10.42 16.42
C GLN A 118 -12.86 -10.05 16.61
N LYS A 119 -13.36 -9.09 15.83
CA LYS A 119 -14.74 -8.58 15.93
C LYS A 119 -15.31 -8.30 14.54
N ASP A 120 -16.63 -8.22 14.48
CA ASP A 120 -17.35 -7.87 13.26
C ASP A 120 -16.95 -6.48 12.76
N LEU A 121 -16.51 -6.41 11.51
CA LEU A 121 -16.09 -5.19 10.82
C LEU A 121 -17.26 -4.48 10.11
N THR A 122 -18.44 -5.10 10.05
CA THR A 122 -19.63 -4.56 9.39
C THR A 122 -19.96 -3.10 9.78
N PRO A 123 -19.86 -2.69 11.06
CA PRO A 123 -20.14 -1.31 11.46
C PRO A 123 -19.25 -0.27 10.77
N LEU A 124 -18.04 -0.62 10.33
CA LEU A 124 -17.12 0.30 9.66
C LEU A 124 -17.69 0.85 8.35
N TRP A 125 -18.54 0.09 7.65
CA TRP A 125 -19.14 0.55 6.39
C TRP A 125 -20.07 1.77 6.58
N SER A 126 -20.64 1.92 7.78
CA SER A 126 -21.54 3.02 8.15
C SER A 126 -20.80 4.28 8.62
N VAL A 127 -19.47 4.24 8.72
CA VAL A 127 -18.66 5.41 9.09
C VAL A 127 -18.79 6.48 8.01
N ASP A 128 -19.20 7.68 8.43
CA ASP A 128 -19.15 8.88 7.60
C ASP A 128 -17.73 9.43 7.53
N LEU A 129 -17.14 9.36 6.34
CA LEU A 129 -15.79 9.85 6.06
C LEU A 129 -15.75 11.37 5.86
N LYS A 130 -16.88 12.08 5.95
CA LYS A 130 -16.98 13.55 5.86
C LYS A 130 -16.31 14.11 4.60
N GLY A 131 -16.49 13.41 3.48
CA GLY A 131 -15.89 13.73 2.19
C GLY A 131 -14.37 13.55 2.13
N LYS A 132 -13.74 12.84 3.08
CA LYS A 132 -12.32 12.46 3.04
C LYS A 132 -12.16 11.12 2.33
N VAL A 133 -10.98 10.92 1.73
CA VAL A 133 -10.65 9.69 0.99
C VAL A 133 -10.39 8.52 1.91
N ASN A 134 -9.80 8.76 3.09
CA ASN A 134 -9.33 7.74 4.01
C ASN A 134 -9.93 7.94 5.40
N GLY A 135 -10.51 6.88 5.95
CA GLY A 135 -10.75 6.70 7.38
C GLY A 135 -9.66 5.79 7.97
N ALA A 136 -8.93 6.31 8.94
CA ALA A 136 -7.85 5.62 9.62
C ALA A 136 -8.03 5.68 11.14
N VAL A 137 -7.42 4.73 11.85
CA VAL A 137 -7.30 4.81 13.31
C VAL A 137 -6.31 5.93 13.65
N GLU A 138 -6.68 6.79 14.60
CA GLU A 138 -5.80 7.82 15.11
C GLU A 138 -4.63 7.17 15.87
N THR A 139 -3.43 7.37 15.35
CA THR A 139 -2.19 6.91 16.01
C THR A 139 -1.43 8.07 16.65
N CYS A 140 -2.04 9.25 16.72
CA CYS A 140 -1.39 10.47 17.18
C CYS A 140 -1.34 10.49 18.72
N GLY A 141 -0.39 9.74 19.27
CA GLY A 141 -0.16 9.57 20.70
C GLY A 141 1.28 9.88 21.10
N GLU A 142 2.04 8.84 21.51
CA GLU A 142 3.45 8.90 21.92
C GLU A 142 4.38 9.53 20.85
N SER A 143 5.71 9.50 21.06
CA SER A 143 6.69 10.17 20.19
C SER A 143 6.72 9.71 18.72
N PHE A 144 6.02 8.64 18.37
CA PHE A 144 5.88 8.13 17.01
C PHE A 144 4.56 8.64 16.40
N HIS A 145 4.47 8.72 15.08
CA HIS A 145 3.26 9.14 14.33
C HIS A 145 3.06 10.64 14.07
N ARG A 146 4.05 11.52 14.29
CA ARG A 146 4.06 12.87 13.70
C ARG A 146 4.97 12.94 12.49
N PHE A 147 4.63 13.79 11.51
CA PHE A 147 5.38 13.88 10.26
C PHE A 147 6.82 14.34 10.44
N ASP A 148 7.13 15.17 11.44
CA ASP A 148 8.49 15.60 11.76
C ASP A 148 9.47 14.44 12.05
N LYS A 149 8.96 13.27 12.44
CA LYS A 149 9.76 12.06 12.66
C LYS A 149 10.06 11.26 11.40
N TYR A 150 9.26 11.42 10.34
CA TYR A 150 9.36 10.61 9.12
C TYR A 150 9.87 11.40 7.92
N LEU A 151 9.60 12.71 7.89
CA LEU A 151 9.91 13.55 6.76
C LEU A 151 11.00 14.55 7.11
N ASN A 152 11.90 14.79 6.16
CA ASN A 152 12.94 15.80 6.30
C ASN A 152 12.39 17.20 5.96
N PHE A 153 11.99 17.95 6.98
CA PHE A 153 11.44 19.31 6.82
C PHE A 153 12.46 20.37 6.38
N SER A 154 13.76 20.05 6.39
CA SER A 154 14.77 20.90 5.75
C SER A 154 14.63 20.90 4.22
N ASN A 155 13.93 19.91 3.63
CA ASN A 155 13.63 19.89 2.21
C ASN A 155 12.46 20.85 1.88
N PRO A 156 12.66 21.87 1.01
CA PRO A 156 11.62 22.82 0.65
C PRO A 156 10.37 22.19 0.03
N HIS A 157 10.51 21.03 -0.64
CA HIS A 157 9.35 20.32 -1.18
C HIS A 157 8.47 19.71 -0.09
N ILE A 158 9.05 19.32 1.04
CA ILE A 158 8.32 18.76 2.17
C ILE A 158 7.68 19.89 2.98
N SER A 159 8.47 20.87 3.42
CA SER A 159 7.98 21.95 4.30
C SER A 159 6.92 22.85 3.66
N LYS A 160 6.87 22.93 2.32
CA LYS A 160 5.81 23.66 1.59
C LYS A 160 4.49 22.90 1.50
N ASN A 161 4.49 21.57 1.61
CA ASN A 161 3.31 20.73 1.36
C ASN A 161 2.77 20.02 2.60
N PHE A 162 3.57 19.90 3.66
CA PHE A 162 3.21 19.17 4.87
C PHE A 162 3.41 20.04 6.12
N ASP A 163 2.61 19.78 7.15
CA ASP A 163 2.80 20.33 8.49
C ASP A 163 3.61 19.32 9.33
N PRO A 164 4.73 19.72 9.96
CA PRO A 164 5.52 18.84 10.82
C PRO A 164 4.73 18.29 12.01
N ASN A 165 3.71 19.03 12.47
CA ASN A 165 2.88 18.64 13.59
C ASN A 165 1.69 17.76 13.18
N ALA A 166 1.47 17.55 11.88
CA ALA A 166 0.39 16.70 11.40
C ALA A 166 0.62 15.24 11.80
N CYS A 167 -0.50 14.59 12.10
CA CYS A 167 -0.57 13.18 12.45
C CYS A 167 -0.42 12.31 11.21
N GLY A 168 0.55 11.41 11.27
CA GLY A 168 0.55 10.20 10.48
C GLY A 168 -0.45 9.19 11.01
N TRP A 169 -0.75 8.22 10.17
CA TRP A 169 -1.62 7.08 10.45
C TRP A 169 -0.99 5.84 9.83
N ALA A 170 -1.29 4.67 10.40
CA ALA A 170 -0.82 3.39 9.90
C ALA A 170 -1.76 2.83 8.82
N TYR A 171 -1.20 2.08 7.87
CA TYR A 171 -1.96 1.51 6.75
C TYR A 171 -2.66 0.17 7.08
N GLY A 172 -2.35 -0.43 8.25
CA GLY A 172 -2.75 -1.80 8.62
C GLY A 172 -4.23 -2.11 8.40
N MET A 173 -5.10 -1.15 8.69
CA MET A 173 -6.50 -1.18 8.30
C MET A 173 -6.98 0.23 7.99
N ASN A 174 -7.58 0.42 6.82
CA ASN A 174 -8.14 1.70 6.40
C ASN A 174 -9.44 1.52 5.63
N LEU A 175 -10.36 2.47 5.81
CA LEU A 175 -11.57 2.55 5.01
C LEU A 175 -11.38 3.63 3.94
N PHE A 176 -11.36 3.24 2.67
CA PHE A 176 -11.18 4.15 1.55
C PHE A 176 -12.47 4.41 0.80
N ASP A 177 -12.79 5.68 0.58
CA ASP A 177 -13.80 6.13 -0.37
C ASP A 177 -13.16 6.26 -1.76
N LEU A 178 -13.48 5.33 -2.65
CA LEU A 178 -12.91 5.27 -3.99
C LEU A 178 -13.51 6.33 -4.92
N LYS A 179 -14.73 6.82 -4.64
CA LYS A 179 -15.33 7.93 -5.39
C LYS A 179 -14.57 9.22 -5.13
N GLU A 180 -14.34 9.55 -3.86
CA GLU A 180 -13.54 10.71 -3.47
C GLU A 180 -12.06 10.54 -3.85
N TRP A 181 -11.51 9.31 -3.80
CA TRP A 181 -10.16 9.01 -4.28
C TRP A 181 -10.00 9.39 -5.76
N LYS A 182 -10.93 8.94 -6.61
CA LYS A 182 -10.94 9.24 -8.06
C LYS A 182 -11.09 10.74 -8.31
N LYS A 183 -12.04 11.38 -7.61
CA LYS A 183 -12.31 12.83 -7.75
C LYS A 183 -11.12 13.72 -7.38
N ARG A 184 -10.32 13.30 -6.39
CA ARG A 184 -9.14 14.05 -5.91
C ARG A 184 -7.83 13.60 -6.54
N ASP A 185 -7.88 12.61 -7.45
CA ASP A 185 -6.74 12.01 -8.13
C ASP A 185 -5.59 11.63 -7.18
N ILE A 186 -5.91 10.90 -6.11
CA ILE A 186 -4.90 10.51 -5.11
C ILE A 186 -3.81 9.62 -5.74
N THR A 187 -4.15 8.79 -6.74
CA THR A 187 -3.18 8.00 -7.50
C THR A 187 -2.25 8.90 -8.32
N GLY A 188 -2.75 9.96 -8.96
CA GLY A 188 -1.93 10.94 -9.66
C GLY A 188 -1.03 11.75 -8.73
N ILE A 189 -1.51 12.12 -7.53
CA ILE A 189 -0.67 12.73 -6.49
C ILE A 189 0.47 11.79 -6.09
N TYR A 190 0.16 10.51 -5.89
CA TYR A 190 1.17 9.49 -5.62
C TYR A 190 2.20 9.38 -6.76
N HIS A 191 1.75 9.38 -8.03
CA HIS A 191 2.65 9.39 -9.18
C HIS A 191 3.57 10.61 -9.21
N LYS A 192 3.03 11.79 -8.89
CA LYS A 192 3.81 13.04 -8.82
C LYS A 192 4.94 12.89 -7.80
N TRP A 193 4.66 12.40 -6.60
CA TRP A 193 5.67 12.20 -5.56
C TRP A 193 6.72 11.16 -5.94
N GLN A 194 6.33 10.07 -6.62
CA GLN A 194 7.28 9.06 -7.06
C GLN A 194 8.22 9.58 -8.17
N ASN A 195 7.79 10.56 -8.97
CA ASN A 195 8.58 11.09 -10.08
C ASN A 195 9.49 12.28 -9.72
N MET A 196 9.46 12.74 -8.47
CA MET A 196 10.33 13.80 -7.97
C MET A 196 11.69 13.25 -7.59
#